data_AF-A0A401GGG4-F1
#
_entry.id   AF-A0A401GGG4-F1
#
_cell.length_a   1.000
_cell.length_b   1.000
_cell.length_c   1.000
_cell.angle_alpha   90.00
_cell.angle_beta   90.00
_cell.angle_gamma   90.00
#
_symmetry.space_group_name_H-M   'P 1'
#
loop_
_entity.id
_entity.type
_entity.pdbx_description
1 polymer ?
#
loop_
_entity_poly.entity_id
_entity_poly.type
_entity_poly.pdbx_seq_one_letter_code
_entity_poly.pdbx_strand_id
1 'polypeptide(L)'
;MSPSRHSCHGVLHIPLYIPQSPLLSGVSADTFASGTFLGGSSTLRSPSYPPLSRRPKYACAYGYRYGYDKPLPSTPSPTIPPKDIIRLLDVLEQMDNDIAGEVQRVKDHIREARALVGEFKAERRARSERVQERRDKQRQETKGVDDDFWLGV
;
A
#
# COMPACT_ATOMS: atom_id res chain seq x y z
N MET A 1 22.65 44.56 -38.81
CA MET A 1 22.57 44.67 -37.34
C MET A 1 21.91 43.42 -36.79
N SER A 2 22.64 42.63 -35.99
CA SER A 2 22.11 41.44 -35.29
C SER A 2 21.11 41.86 -34.17
N PRO A 3 20.35 40.90 -33.60
CA PRO A 3 20.92 40.14 -32.49
C PRO A 3 20.62 38.64 -32.50
N SER A 4 21.67 37.91 -32.12
CA SER A 4 21.69 36.52 -31.69
C SER A 4 20.84 36.32 -30.44
N ARG A 5 20.03 35.25 -30.40
CA ARG A 5 19.39 34.76 -29.17
C ARG A 5 19.97 33.39 -28.82
N HIS A 6 20.90 33.40 -27.86
CA HIS A 6 21.34 32.21 -27.16
C HIS A 6 20.22 31.78 -26.20
N SER A 7 19.62 30.62 -26.45
CA SER A 7 18.72 29.96 -25.50
C SER A 7 19.52 28.98 -24.66
N CYS A 8 19.82 29.37 -23.42
CA CYS A 8 20.45 28.53 -22.42
C CYS A 8 19.42 27.54 -21.87
N HIS A 9 19.40 26.31 -22.36
CA HIS A 9 18.72 25.21 -21.69
C HIS A 9 19.61 24.64 -20.59
N GLY A 10 19.57 25.26 -19.41
CA GLY A 10 20.05 24.66 -18.17
C GLY A 10 19.06 23.58 -17.74
N VAL A 11 19.34 22.33 -18.07
CA VAL A 11 18.60 21.18 -17.52
C VAL A 11 19.02 21.05 -16.05
N LEU A 12 18.12 21.42 -15.14
CA LEU A 12 18.30 21.15 -13.71
C LEU A 12 18.20 19.63 -13.49
N HIS A 13 19.35 18.99 -13.43
CA HIS A 13 19.49 17.59 -13.04
C HIS A 13 19.23 17.49 -11.53
N ILE A 14 18.01 17.16 -11.13
CA ILE A 14 17.65 16.88 -9.73
C ILE A 14 18.12 15.44 -9.43
N PRO A 15 19.13 15.21 -8.59
CA PRO A 15 19.47 13.86 -8.15
C PRO A 15 18.38 13.37 -7.20
N LEU A 16 17.52 12.46 -7.70
CA LEU A 16 16.58 11.69 -6.91
C LEU A 16 17.36 10.65 -6.09
N TYR A 17 17.96 11.08 -4.98
CA TYR A 17 18.47 10.14 -3.99
C TYR A 17 17.32 9.64 -3.14
N ILE A 18 16.74 8.51 -3.58
CA ILE A 18 15.72 7.78 -2.81
C ILE A 18 16.48 6.83 -1.88
N PRO A 19 16.38 6.97 -0.55
CA PRO A 19 16.98 6.02 0.38
C PRO A 19 16.35 4.64 0.15
N GLN A 20 17.18 3.68 -0.25
CA GLN A 20 16.76 2.29 -0.43
C GLN A 20 16.54 1.68 0.96
N SER A 21 15.28 1.55 1.35
CA SER A 21 14.88 0.81 2.54
C SER A 21 15.17 -0.68 2.34
N PRO A 22 15.95 -1.33 3.22
CA PRO A 22 16.36 -2.74 3.07
C PRO A 22 15.20 -3.74 3.19
N LEU A 23 13.99 -3.30 3.53
CA LEU A 23 12.81 -4.16 3.68
C LEU A 23 12.18 -4.62 2.36
N LEU A 24 12.70 -4.19 1.20
CA LEU A 24 12.12 -4.51 -0.13
C LEU A 24 13.04 -5.30 -1.07
N SER A 25 14.22 -5.75 -0.65
CA SER A 25 15.14 -6.55 -1.50
C SER A 25 14.70 -8.00 -1.77
N GLY A 26 13.40 -8.31 -1.65
CA GLY A 26 12.88 -9.68 -1.70
C GLY A 26 11.87 -9.98 -2.81
N VAL A 27 11.37 -9.00 -3.55
CA VAL A 27 10.32 -9.28 -4.56
C VAL A 27 10.91 -9.14 -5.96
N SER A 28 11.30 -10.29 -6.50
CA SER A 28 11.71 -10.47 -7.89
C SER A 28 10.69 -9.82 -8.84
N ALA A 29 11.16 -8.88 -9.64
CA ALA A 29 10.38 -8.16 -10.63
C ALA A 29 10.20 -9.00 -11.91
N ASP A 30 9.52 -10.14 -11.81
CA ASP A 30 9.18 -10.97 -12.98
C ASP A 30 7.78 -11.57 -12.84
N THR A 31 6.74 -10.76 -12.59
CA THR A 31 5.35 -11.25 -12.66
C THR A 31 4.33 -10.15 -12.94
N PHE A 32 4.62 -9.25 -13.88
CA PHE A 32 3.61 -8.31 -14.38
C PHE A 32 3.53 -8.38 -15.90
N ALA A 33 3.08 -9.52 -16.42
CA ALA A 33 2.52 -9.59 -17.76
C ALA A 33 1.41 -10.65 -17.80
N SER A 34 0.22 -10.21 -18.23
CA SER A 34 -1.03 -10.95 -18.39
C SER A 34 -1.80 -11.14 -17.07
N GLY A 35 -2.98 -10.55 -16.85
CA GLY A 35 -4.03 -10.23 -17.80
C GLY A 35 -5.23 -11.15 -17.53
N THR A 36 -6.36 -10.53 -17.20
CA THR A 36 -7.75 -11.03 -17.25
C THR A 36 -8.31 -11.95 -16.15
N PHE A 37 -9.29 -11.38 -15.44
CA PHE A 37 -10.64 -11.92 -15.16
C PHE A 37 -10.79 -13.36 -14.64
N LEU A 38 -11.14 -13.48 -13.35
CA LEU A 38 -12.43 -14.00 -12.82
C LEU A 38 -12.27 -14.36 -11.33
N GLY A 39 -13.38 -14.31 -10.59
CA GLY A 39 -13.41 -14.29 -9.13
C GLY A 39 -12.60 -15.39 -8.44
N GLY A 40 -11.69 -14.98 -7.55
CA GLY A 40 -10.97 -15.84 -6.63
C GLY A 40 -11.49 -15.64 -5.22
N SER A 41 -12.50 -16.43 -4.84
CA SER A 41 -12.94 -16.60 -3.46
C SER A 41 -11.75 -16.99 -2.59
N SER A 42 -11.39 -16.11 -1.64
CA SER A 42 -10.35 -16.40 -0.66
C SER A 42 -10.93 -17.31 0.43
N THR A 43 -11.13 -18.59 0.12
CA THR A 43 -11.40 -19.58 1.16
C THR A 43 -10.14 -19.76 1.98
N LEU A 44 -10.20 -19.28 3.22
CA LEU A 44 -9.23 -19.52 4.28
C LEU A 44 -8.93 -21.03 4.33
N ARG A 45 -7.70 -21.39 3.99
CA ARG A 45 -7.19 -22.75 4.06
C ARG A 45 -7.09 -23.14 5.54
N SER A 46 -8.15 -23.77 6.03
CA SER A 46 -8.24 -24.35 7.36
C SER A 46 -7.12 -25.39 7.57
N PRO A 47 -6.38 -25.38 8.70
CA PRO A 47 -5.42 -26.43 8.98
C PRO A 47 -6.17 -27.73 9.27
N SER A 48 -6.09 -28.66 8.31
CA SER A 48 -6.55 -30.04 8.44
C SER A 48 -5.60 -30.80 9.37
N TYR A 49 -6.07 -31.13 10.57
CA TYR A 49 -5.39 -32.06 11.45
C TYR A 49 -5.70 -33.51 11.05
N PRO A 50 -4.72 -34.42 10.99
CA PRO A 50 -4.99 -35.82 10.73
C PRO A 50 -5.75 -36.44 11.93
N PRO A 51 -6.75 -37.31 11.70
CA PRO A 51 -7.37 -38.04 12.79
C PRO A 51 -6.38 -39.06 13.36
N LEU A 52 -5.92 -38.84 14.59
CA LEU A 52 -5.23 -39.86 15.37
C LEU A 52 -6.23 -40.94 15.78
N SER A 53 -6.43 -41.93 14.92
CA SER A 53 -7.18 -43.15 15.22
C SER A 53 -6.29 -44.37 15.02
N ARG A 54 -5.78 -44.90 16.14
CA ARG A 54 -5.87 -46.33 16.50
C ARG A 54 -5.26 -46.54 17.87
N ARG A 55 -6.14 -46.73 18.85
CA ARG A 55 -5.81 -47.32 20.15
C ARG A 55 -5.40 -48.78 19.94
N PRO A 56 -4.23 -49.23 20.43
CA PRO A 56 -4.01 -50.64 20.69
C PRO A 56 -4.77 -51.02 21.97
N LYS A 57 -5.77 -51.89 21.83
CA LYS A 57 -6.36 -52.62 22.96
C LYS A 57 -5.40 -53.76 23.30
N TYR A 58 -4.60 -53.58 24.35
CA TYR A 58 -3.95 -54.71 25.00
C TYR A 58 -4.31 -54.70 26.48
N ALA A 59 -5.08 -55.74 26.81
CA ALA A 59 -5.10 -56.52 28.03
C ALA A 59 -4.97 -55.81 29.38
N CYS A 60 -6.02 -56.03 30.17
CA CYS A 60 -5.99 -56.07 31.63
C CYS A 60 -4.74 -56.84 32.12
N ALA A 61 -3.89 -56.18 32.89
CA ALA A 61 -2.94 -56.85 33.77
C ALA A 61 -3.27 -56.40 35.20
N TYR A 62 -3.94 -57.29 35.94
CA TYR A 62 -4.07 -57.19 37.40
C TYR A 62 -2.68 -57.42 38.00
N GLY A 63 -1.92 -56.34 38.16
CA GLY A 63 -0.66 -56.32 38.88
C GLY A 63 -0.81 -55.52 40.16
N TYR A 64 -0.97 -56.20 41.29
CA TYR A 64 -0.74 -55.60 42.60
C TYR A 64 0.67 -55.00 42.64
N ARG A 65 0.78 -53.68 42.77
CA ARG A 65 1.97 -53.03 43.34
C ARG A 65 1.52 -51.90 44.26
N TYR A 66 1.50 -52.22 45.56
CA TYR A 66 1.75 -51.22 46.59
C TYR A 66 3.15 -50.65 46.36
N GLY A 67 3.21 -49.52 45.70
CA GLY A 67 4.43 -48.77 45.45
C GLY A 67 4.09 -47.31 45.60
N TYR A 68 4.27 -46.80 46.83
CA TYR A 68 4.35 -45.39 47.20
C TYR A 68 4.06 -44.41 46.05
N ASP A 69 2.85 -43.87 46.03
CA ASP A 69 2.45 -42.74 45.18
C ASP A 69 3.32 -41.53 45.54
N LYS A 70 4.50 -41.45 44.94
CA LYS A 70 5.36 -40.29 45.03
C LYS A 70 4.71 -39.24 44.11
N PRO A 71 4.22 -38.11 44.64
CA PRO A 71 3.61 -37.10 43.80
C PRO A 71 4.63 -36.69 42.73
N LEU A 72 4.16 -36.56 41.50
CA LEU A 72 4.95 -36.02 40.40
C LEU A 72 5.62 -34.72 40.87
N PRO A 73 6.90 -34.49 40.57
CA PRO A 73 7.55 -33.23 40.94
C PRO A 73 6.75 -32.09 40.34
N SER A 74 6.21 -31.23 41.20
CA SER A 74 5.52 -30.02 40.78
C SER A 74 6.51 -29.18 40.00
N THR A 75 6.19 -28.90 38.73
CA THR A 75 6.96 -27.93 37.97
C THR A 75 6.85 -26.58 38.70
N PRO A 76 7.97 -25.88 38.94
CA PRO A 76 7.91 -24.58 39.59
C PRO A 76 7.05 -23.66 38.71
N SER A 77 6.01 -23.08 39.31
CA SER A 77 5.24 -22.05 38.62
C SER A 77 6.18 -20.90 38.30
N PRO A 78 6.41 -20.56 37.02
CA PRO A 78 7.27 -19.45 36.67
C PRO A 78 6.65 -18.18 37.23
N THR A 79 7.25 -17.65 38.29
CA THR A 79 6.84 -16.36 38.85
C THR A 79 7.44 -15.29 37.96
N ILE A 80 6.63 -14.72 37.05
CA ILE A 80 7.07 -13.61 36.21
C ILE A 80 7.26 -12.40 37.13
N PRO A 81 8.45 -11.78 37.15
CA PRO A 81 8.68 -10.56 37.91
C PRO A 81 7.72 -9.45 37.46
N PRO A 82 7.06 -8.72 38.38
CA PRO A 82 6.18 -7.61 38.02
C PRO A 82 6.86 -6.55 37.13
N LYS A 83 8.18 -6.38 37.28
CA LYS A 83 8.99 -5.48 36.45
C LYS A 83 8.98 -5.85 34.97
N ASP A 84 8.94 -7.14 34.65
CA ASP A 84 8.95 -7.61 33.26
C ASP A 84 7.57 -7.43 32.62
N ILE A 85 6.50 -7.53 33.41
CA ILE A 85 5.14 -7.20 32.98
C ILE A 85 5.04 -5.71 32.65
N ILE A 86 5.55 -4.84 33.53
CA ILE A 86 5.54 -3.38 33.30
C ILE A 86 6.33 -3.02 32.03
N ARG A 87 7.54 -3.56 31.86
CA ARG A 87 8.34 -3.33 30.65
C ARG A 87 7.64 -3.76 29.38
N LEU A 88 6.93 -4.89 29.42
CA LEU A 88 6.15 -5.34 28.25
C LEU A 88 5.02 -4.35 27.95
N LEU A 89 4.31 -3.86 28.95
CA LEU A 89 3.26 -2.86 28.77
C LEU A 89 3.81 -1.54 28.21
N ASP A 90 4.96 -1.08 28.69
CA ASP A 90 5.63 0.13 28.17
C ASP A 90 5.98 -0.02 26.68
N VAL A 91 6.46 -1.20 26.29
CA VAL A 91 6.78 -1.50 24.88
C VAL A 91 5.51 -1.51 24.03
N LEU A 92 4.43 -2.12 24.52
CA LEU A 92 3.15 -2.14 23.79
C LEU A 92 2.57 -0.73 23.64
N GLU A 93 2.63 0.09 24.67
CA GLU A 93 2.19 1.49 24.61
C GLU A 93 3.02 2.29 23.61
N GLN A 94 4.35 2.10 23.59
CA GLN A 94 5.21 2.75 22.60
C GLN A 94 4.84 2.34 21.17
N MET A 95 4.58 1.05 20.94
CA MET A 95 4.16 0.55 19.63
C MET A 95 2.83 1.16 19.19
N ASP A 96 1.85 1.27 20.09
CA ASP A 96 0.57 1.89 19.79
C ASP A 96 0.74 3.36 19.39
N ASN A 97 1.62 4.09 20.09
CA ASN A 97 1.95 5.47 19.76
C ASN A 97 2.64 5.60 18.40
N ASP A 98 3.59 4.72 18.09
CA ASP A 98 4.30 4.70 16.81
C ASP A 98 3.34 4.41 15.65
N ILE A 99 2.44 3.44 15.82
CA ILE A 99 1.40 3.11 14.84
C ILE A 99 0.45 4.28 14.64
N ALA A 100 -0.02 4.91 15.72
CA ALA A 100 -0.88 6.07 15.62
C ALA A 100 -0.22 7.23 14.87
N GLY A 101 1.08 7.48 15.15
CA GLY A 101 1.88 8.47 14.45
C GLY A 101 2.01 8.17 12.96
N GLU A 102 2.27 6.91 12.59
CA GLU A 102 2.40 6.52 11.19
C GLU A 102 1.08 6.60 10.43
N VAL A 103 -0.03 6.17 11.05
CA VAL A 103 -1.37 6.31 10.47
C VAL A 103 -1.69 7.79 10.22
N GLN A 104 -1.33 8.67 11.14
CA GLN A 104 -1.55 10.10 10.95
C GLN A 104 -0.71 10.65 9.80
N ARG A 105 0.57 10.29 9.73
CA ARG A 105 1.48 10.67 8.63
C ARG A 105 0.94 10.24 7.27
N VAL A 106 0.48 8.99 7.16
CA VAL A 106 -0.10 8.45 5.92
C VAL A 106 -1.37 9.20 5.53
N LYS A 107 -2.24 9.52 6.49
CA LYS A 107 -3.44 10.34 6.22
C LYS A 107 -3.08 11.71 5.64
N ASP A 108 -2.03 12.33 6.16
CA ASP A 108 -1.59 13.65 5.70
C ASP A 108 -0.99 13.57 4.29
N HIS A 109 -0.16 12.58 4.00
CA HIS A 109 0.32 12.33 2.64
C HIS A 109 -0.82 12.07 1.63
N ILE A 110 -1.84 11.29 2.02
CA ILE A 110 -3.01 11.05 1.16
C ILE A 110 -3.75 12.37 0.89
N ARG A 111 -3.88 13.23 1.90
CA ARG A 111 -4.54 14.53 1.78
C ARG A 111 -3.79 15.45 0.82
N GLU A 112 -2.47 15.54 0.97
CA GLU A 112 -1.59 16.30 0.09
C GLU A 112 -1.66 15.79 -1.36
N ALA A 113 -1.55 14.48 -1.56
CA ALA A 113 -1.65 13.88 -2.89
C ALA A 113 -3.01 14.17 -3.55
N ARG A 114 -4.10 14.09 -2.79
CA ARG A 114 -5.44 14.43 -3.28
C ARG A 114 -5.55 15.91 -3.67
N ALA A 115 -4.95 16.81 -2.89
CA ALA A 115 -4.90 18.23 -3.21
C ALA A 115 -4.16 18.48 -4.52
N LEU A 116 -2.95 17.93 -4.67
CA LEU A 116 -2.14 18.04 -5.89
C LEU A 116 -2.88 17.50 -7.14
N VAL A 117 -3.53 16.34 -7.02
CA VAL A 117 -4.34 15.79 -8.11
C VAL A 117 -5.54 16.70 -8.43
N GLY A 118 -6.14 17.32 -7.41
CA GLY A 118 -7.21 18.30 -7.56
C GLY A 118 -6.75 19.52 -8.37
N GLU A 119 -5.62 20.11 -7.98
CA GLU A 119 -5.00 21.25 -8.66
C GLU A 119 -4.66 20.92 -10.12
N PHE A 120 -4.02 19.78 -10.36
CA PHE A 120 -3.70 19.33 -11.72
C PHE A 120 -4.96 19.17 -12.59
N LYS A 121 -6.02 18.58 -12.04
CA LYS A 121 -7.30 18.44 -12.75
C LYS A 121 -7.96 19.80 -13.03
N ALA A 122 -7.83 20.76 -12.12
CA ALA A 122 -8.35 22.11 -12.31
C ALA A 122 -7.56 22.84 -13.41
N GLU A 123 -6.23 22.79 -13.37
CA GLU A 123 -5.36 23.38 -14.39
C GLU A 123 -5.63 22.78 -15.77
N ARG A 124 -5.75 21.45 -15.85
CA ARG A 124 -6.05 20.74 -17.11
C ARG A 124 -7.39 21.18 -17.69
N ARG A 125 -8.43 21.34 -16.86
CA ARG A 125 -9.74 21.84 -17.30
C ARG A 125 -9.66 23.27 -17.82
N ALA A 126 -9.06 24.18 -17.04
CA ALA A 126 -8.88 25.57 -17.44
C ALA A 126 -8.08 25.70 -18.76
N ARG A 127 -7.06 24.86 -18.95
CA ARG A 127 -6.30 24.82 -20.21
C ARG A 127 -7.16 24.36 -21.38
N SER A 128 -7.97 23.32 -21.19
CA SER A 128 -8.87 22.82 -22.21
C SER A 128 -9.93 23.85 -22.61
N GLU A 129 -10.51 24.54 -21.63
CA GLU A 129 -11.52 25.59 -21.85
C GLU A 129 -10.93 26.76 -22.66
N ARG A 130 -9.73 27.25 -22.29
CA ARG A 130 -9.04 28.30 -23.05
C ARG A 130 -8.73 27.91 -24.49
N VAL A 131 -8.38 26.64 -24.73
CA VAL A 131 -8.14 26.14 -26.09
C VAL A 131 -9.44 26.08 -26.88
N GLN A 132 -10.53 25.65 -26.24
CA GLN A 132 -11.85 25.58 -26.87
C GLN A 132 -12.38 26.98 -27.21
N GLU A 133 -12.30 27.92 -26.28
CA GLU A 133 -12.69 29.32 -26.48
C GLU A 133 -11.92 29.96 -27.64
N ARG A 134 -10.60 29.71 -27.74
CA ARG A 134 -9.79 30.18 -28.88
C ARG A 134 -10.26 29.59 -30.20
N ARG A 135 -10.59 28.30 -30.24
CA ARG A 135 -11.09 27.64 -31.46
C ARG A 135 -12.46 28.18 -31.87
N ASP A 136 -13.34 28.41 -30.91
CA ASP A 136 -14.69 28.91 -31.17
C ASP A 136 -14.64 30.36 -31.66
N LYS A 137 -13.78 31.20 -31.07
CA LYS A 137 -13.52 32.55 -31.55
C LYS A 137 -12.96 32.57 -32.97
N GLN A 138 -11.97 31.74 -33.26
CA GLN A 138 -11.44 31.59 -34.63
C GLN A 138 -12.53 31.18 -35.62
N ARG A 139 -13.39 30.22 -35.27
CA ARG A 139 -14.51 29.80 -36.12
C ARG A 139 -15.53 30.91 -36.37
N GLN A 140 -15.80 31.75 -35.39
CA GLN A 140 -16.69 32.91 -35.55
C GLN A 140 -16.06 33.97 -36.45
N GLU A 141 -14.77 34.23 -36.31
CA GLU A 141 -14.03 35.20 -37.13
C GLU A 141 -13.87 34.72 -38.59
N THR A 142 -13.71 33.41 -38.83
CA THR A 142 -13.55 32.85 -40.20
C THR A 142 -14.86 32.62 -40.94
N LYS A 143 -16.03 32.76 -40.30
CA LYS A 143 -17.35 32.54 -40.93
C LYS A 143 -17.96 33.79 -41.58
N GLY A 144 -17.30 34.94 -41.52
CA GLY A 144 -17.88 36.21 -41.99
C GLY A 144 -17.44 36.70 -43.37
N VAL A 145 -16.47 36.06 -44.03
CA VAL A 145 -15.86 36.62 -45.26
C VAL A 145 -15.92 35.69 -46.47
N ASP A 146 -15.85 34.37 -46.28
CA ASP A 146 -15.85 33.43 -47.42
C ASP A 146 -17.24 32.89 -47.81
N ASP A 147 -18.24 32.97 -46.92
CA ASP A 147 -19.59 32.46 -47.25
C ASP A 147 -20.30 33.39 -48.27
N ASP A 148 -20.07 34.71 -48.22
CA ASP A 148 -20.62 35.68 -49.18
C ASP A 148 -19.80 35.77 -50.48
N PHE A 149 -18.54 35.32 -50.47
CA PHE A 149 -17.68 35.31 -51.66
C PHE A 149 -18.12 34.27 -52.70
N TRP A 150 -18.68 33.13 -52.24
CA TRP A 150 -19.18 32.06 -53.12
C TRP A 150 -20.69 32.14 -53.42
N LEU A 151 -21.44 33.00 -52.72
CA LEU A 151 -22.88 33.24 -52.97
C LEU A 151 -23.13 34.30 -54.06
N GLY A 152 -22.12 34.59 -54.88
CA GLY A 152 -22.24 35.49 -56.03
C GLY A 152 -23.42 35.13 -56.92
N VAL A 153 -24.25 36.15 -57.19
CA VAL A 153 -24.88 36.49 -58.48
C VAL A 153 -25.54 35.35 -59.27
#